data_AF-A0A3N5JQD5-F1
#
_entry.id   AF-A0A3N5JQD5-F1
#
_cell.length_a   1.000
_cell.length_b   1.000
_cell.length_c   1.000
_cell.angle_alpha   90.00
_cell.angle_beta   90.00
_cell.angle_gamma   90.00
#
_symmetry.space_group_name_H-M   'P 1'
#
loop_
_entity.id
_entity.type
_entity.pdbx_description
1 polymer ?
#
loop_
_entity_poly.entity_id
_entity_poly.type
_entity_poly.pdbx_seq_one_letter_code
_entity_poly.pdbx_strand_id
1 'polypeptide(L)'
;MPILKHHILLIRLMTVVVCACPLLTSPAAAQSNEEKSAMTLSWDFDAEQDSHFSLGGFVSDIFTPQIILDTRHIRGYIRDERFQKLRKQNGDTRAIDAIYLKSLKIAEYNIARALFLSFMAVLEHRRVDIKMPIVKSLAVPLTFEEDSIFNSRIKNLPAQVYADTPPGVYGDIDKLQHFFGSAYLAFATESPGLTGTTGTLIEWGEEKLVVEGADDPRDQRANNQGKDFGHDLLVVKTLLPSDYLTFVPEGRRGP
;
A
#
# COMPACT_ATOMS: atom_id res chain seq x y z
N MET A 1 -12.47 44.03 50.30
CA MET A 1 -13.19 43.00 51.08
C MET A 1 -12.87 41.63 50.49
N PRO A 2 -12.04 40.80 51.15
CA PRO A 2 -11.75 39.43 50.71
C PRO A 2 -12.58 38.42 51.50
N ILE A 3 -13.02 37.34 50.84
CA ILE A 3 -13.53 36.15 51.54
C ILE A 3 -12.66 34.95 51.18
N LEU A 4 -11.93 34.56 52.22
CA LEU A 4 -11.16 33.38 52.50
C LEU A 4 -11.93 32.08 52.19
N LYS A 5 -11.33 31.12 51.48
CA LYS A 5 -11.65 29.69 51.63
C LYS A 5 -10.38 28.84 51.63
N HIS A 6 -10.40 27.88 52.53
CA HIS A 6 -9.29 27.17 53.13
C HIS A 6 -8.72 26.00 52.31
N HIS A 7 -7.46 25.71 52.63
CA HIS A 7 -6.75 24.44 52.52
C HIS A 7 -7.63 23.18 52.68
N ILE A 8 -7.31 22.12 51.95
CA ILE A 8 -6.97 20.79 52.52
C ILE A 8 -6.07 20.06 51.51
N LEU A 9 -4.86 19.77 52.01
CA LEU A 9 -3.81 18.94 51.44
C LEU A 9 -4.15 17.49 51.80
N LEU A 10 -4.27 16.59 50.84
CA LEU A 10 -4.32 15.14 51.13
C LEU A 10 -3.18 14.42 50.40
N ILE A 11 -2.13 14.18 51.17
CA ILE A 11 -1.02 13.27 50.88
C ILE A 11 -1.59 11.84 51.00
N ARG A 12 -1.44 11.01 49.95
CA ARG A 12 -1.51 9.55 50.11
C ARG A 12 -0.21 8.90 49.65
N LEU A 13 0.50 8.47 50.69
CA LEU A 13 1.61 7.54 50.76
C LEU A 13 1.20 6.21 50.07
N MET A 14 1.91 5.79 49.01
CA MET A 14 1.88 4.40 48.58
C MET A 14 3.07 3.68 49.20
N THR A 15 2.75 2.88 50.21
CA THR A 15 3.62 1.90 50.85
C THR A 15 3.95 0.79 49.86
N VAL A 16 5.24 0.62 49.54
CA VAL A 16 5.78 -0.54 48.84
C VAL A 16 5.82 -1.71 49.82
N VAL A 17 4.99 -2.72 49.57
CA VAL A 17 5.07 -4.02 50.26
C VAL A 17 6.03 -4.91 49.47
N VAL A 18 7.24 -5.08 50.00
CA VAL A 18 8.19 -6.10 49.56
C VAL A 18 7.75 -7.42 50.17
N CYS A 19 7.13 -8.29 49.38
CA CYS A 19 6.87 -9.67 49.76
C CYS A 19 8.02 -10.54 49.23
N ALA A 20 8.91 -10.95 50.14
CA ALA A 20 9.92 -11.96 49.90
C ALA A 20 9.24 -13.33 49.83
N CYS A 21 9.29 -13.99 48.67
CA CYS A 21 8.86 -15.38 48.50
C CYS A 21 10.11 -16.26 48.25
N PRO A 22 10.25 -17.41 48.94
CA PRO A 22 11.48 -18.18 48.93
C PRO A 22 11.65 -19.02 47.66
N LEU A 23 12.92 -19.24 47.34
CA LEU A 23 13.48 -20.11 46.33
C LEU A 23 12.88 -21.51 46.35
N LEU A 24 12.32 -21.94 45.22
CA LEU A 24 12.20 -23.35 44.85
C LEU A 24 12.90 -23.54 43.51
N THR A 25 14.04 -24.23 43.57
CA THR A 25 14.81 -24.70 42.43
C THR A 25 14.16 -25.95 41.83
N SER A 26 13.89 -25.93 40.53
CA SER A 26 13.79 -27.15 39.71
C SER A 26 14.64 -26.98 38.44
N PRO A 27 15.39 -28.01 38.02
CA PRO A 27 16.20 -27.98 36.82
C PRO A 27 15.40 -28.55 35.65
N ALA A 28 15.44 -27.91 34.48
CA ALA A 28 15.36 -28.59 33.20
C ALA A 28 15.59 -27.61 32.06
N ALA A 29 16.54 -28.00 31.21
CA ALA A 29 16.84 -27.42 29.93
C ALA A 29 15.59 -27.24 29.05
N ALA A 30 15.41 -26.02 28.56
CA ALA A 30 14.99 -25.72 27.20
C ALA A 30 15.35 -24.26 26.95
N GLN A 31 16.57 -24.02 26.49
CA GLN A 31 16.94 -22.73 25.93
C GLN A 31 16.04 -22.49 24.72
N SER A 32 15.02 -21.67 24.91
CA SER A 32 14.16 -21.13 23.87
C SER A 32 15.04 -20.31 22.93
N ASN A 33 15.45 -20.93 21.83
CA ASN A 33 16.12 -20.29 20.70
C ASN A 33 15.09 -19.53 19.85
N GLU A 34 14.19 -18.77 20.49
CA GLU A 34 13.17 -17.91 19.86
C GLU A 34 13.65 -16.47 19.64
N GLU A 35 14.95 -16.21 19.86
CA GLU A 35 15.56 -14.88 19.71
C GLU A 35 16.39 -14.75 18.42
N LYS A 36 16.14 -15.60 17.41
CA LYS A 36 16.78 -15.52 16.08
C LYS A 36 15.82 -15.81 14.93
N SER A 37 14.69 -15.11 14.87
CA SER A 37 13.99 -14.93 13.59
C SER A 37 13.14 -13.66 13.50
N ALA A 38 13.46 -12.63 14.27
CA ALA A 38 13.25 -11.26 13.78
C ALA A 38 14.36 -10.97 12.77
N MET A 39 14.38 -11.74 11.68
CA MET A 39 15.13 -11.39 10.49
C MET A 39 14.55 -10.04 10.10
N THR A 40 15.30 -8.97 10.33
CA THR A 40 14.99 -7.61 9.89
C THR A 40 14.67 -7.72 8.41
N LEU A 41 13.39 -7.89 8.10
CA LEU A 41 12.90 -8.08 6.74
C LEU A 41 13.03 -6.69 6.15
N SER A 42 14.23 -6.41 5.66
CA SER A 42 14.53 -5.16 4.99
C SER A 42 13.69 -5.17 3.73
N TRP A 43 12.57 -4.46 3.78
CA TRP A 43 11.79 -4.07 2.60
C TRP A 43 12.63 -3.21 1.65
N ASP A 44 13.74 -2.71 2.17
CA ASP A 44 14.75 -1.95 1.47
C ASP A 44 15.80 -2.89 0.88
N PHE A 45 15.38 -3.57 -0.17
CA PHE A 45 16.31 -4.12 -1.13
C PHE A 45 16.17 -3.31 -2.41
N ASP A 46 17.27 -2.73 -2.85
CA ASP A 46 17.39 -2.26 -4.21
C ASP A 46 17.82 -3.46 -5.05
N ALA A 47 17.19 -3.63 -6.22
CA ALA A 47 17.78 -4.49 -7.23
C ALA A 47 19.17 -3.92 -7.50
N GLU A 48 20.22 -4.72 -7.33
CA GLU A 48 21.51 -4.36 -7.90
C GLU A 48 21.25 -4.24 -9.40
N GLN A 49 21.12 -3.02 -9.91
CA GLN A 49 21.11 -2.79 -11.33
C GLN A 49 22.50 -3.19 -11.80
N ASP A 50 22.61 -4.31 -12.51
CA ASP A 50 23.75 -4.62 -13.34
C ASP A 50 23.94 -3.45 -14.30
N SER A 51 24.76 -2.49 -13.88
CA SER A 51 25.01 -1.25 -14.59
C SER A 51 25.98 -1.52 -15.73
N HIS A 52 25.53 -2.27 -16.74
CA HIS A 52 26.14 -2.19 -18.05
C HIS A 52 25.79 -0.83 -18.62
N PHE A 53 26.73 0.12 -18.48
CA PHE A 53 26.63 1.46 -19.04
C PHE A 53 26.44 1.36 -20.56
N SER A 54 25.19 1.42 -21.00
CA SER A 54 24.82 1.57 -22.40
C SER A 54 24.65 3.06 -22.67
N LEU A 55 25.44 3.61 -23.58
CA LEU A 55 25.33 5.00 -24.01
C LEU A 55 23.91 5.34 -24.50
N GLY A 56 23.21 4.36 -25.08
CA GLY A 56 21.80 4.48 -25.49
C GLY A 56 20.82 4.54 -24.33
N GLY A 57 21.09 3.80 -23.24
CA GLY A 57 20.29 3.85 -22.00
C GLY A 57 20.38 5.22 -21.32
N PHE A 58 21.60 5.78 -21.26
CA PHE A 58 21.83 7.11 -20.69
C PHE A 58 21.05 8.22 -21.41
N VAL A 59 21.01 8.20 -22.75
CA VAL A 59 20.23 9.18 -23.53
C VAL A 59 18.73 8.96 -23.35
N SER A 60 18.25 7.72 -23.32
CA SER A 60 16.82 7.46 -23.08
C SER A 60 16.39 7.90 -21.69
N ASP A 61 17.23 7.78 -20.68
CA ASP A 61 16.90 8.14 -19.30
C ASP A 61 16.82 9.66 -19.10
N ILE A 62 17.63 10.44 -19.84
CA ILE A 62 17.55 11.92 -19.83
C ILE A 62 16.20 12.42 -20.38
N PHE A 63 15.63 11.73 -21.38
CA PHE A 63 14.37 12.15 -22.00
C PHE A 63 13.14 11.38 -21.48
N THR A 64 13.33 10.38 -20.61
CA THR A 64 12.22 9.63 -20.00
C THR A 64 11.70 10.41 -18.79
N PRO A 65 10.39 10.76 -18.76
CA PRO A 65 9.81 11.38 -17.59
C PRO A 65 10.10 10.57 -16.31
N GLN A 66 10.55 11.24 -15.23
CA GLN A 66 10.94 10.58 -13.97
C GLN A 66 9.87 9.61 -13.45
N ILE A 67 8.59 9.92 -13.67
CA ILE A 67 7.48 9.07 -13.26
C ILE A 67 7.50 7.68 -13.92
N ILE A 68 7.98 7.58 -15.17
CA ILE A 68 8.13 6.32 -15.88
C ILE A 68 9.29 5.53 -15.31
N LEU A 69 10.43 6.18 -15.04
CA LEU A 69 11.60 5.55 -14.41
C LEU A 69 11.24 4.99 -13.03
N ASP A 70 10.55 5.77 -12.21
CA ASP A 70 10.17 5.37 -10.86
C ASP A 70 9.13 4.24 -10.88
N THR A 71 8.17 4.29 -11.81
CA THR A 71 7.24 3.17 -12.01
C THR A 71 8.01 1.91 -12.42
N ARG A 72 9.01 2.01 -13.30
CA ARG A 72 9.87 0.88 -13.68
C ARG A 72 10.64 0.32 -12.49
N HIS A 73 11.14 1.19 -11.59
CA HIS A 73 11.81 0.76 -10.36
C HIS A 73 10.89 -0.06 -9.45
N ILE A 74 9.66 0.39 -9.22
CA ILE A 74 8.71 -0.34 -8.37
C ILE A 74 8.27 -1.65 -9.04
N ARG A 75 8.04 -1.64 -10.36
CA ARG A 75 7.74 -2.87 -11.11
C ARG A 75 8.93 -3.84 -11.13
N GLY A 76 10.16 -3.33 -11.12
CA GLY A 76 11.37 -4.14 -10.89
C GLY A 76 11.38 -4.78 -9.51
N TYR A 77 11.08 -3.98 -8.47
CA TYR A 77 10.96 -4.45 -7.09
C TYR A 77 9.92 -5.58 -6.94
N ILE A 78 8.72 -5.46 -7.53
CA ILE A 78 7.67 -6.50 -7.48
C ILE A 78 8.12 -7.82 -8.17
N ARG A 79 8.91 -7.73 -9.24
CA ARG A 79 9.43 -8.90 -9.96
C ARG A 79 10.53 -9.64 -9.21
N ASP A 80 11.22 -8.96 -8.29
CA ASP A 80 12.36 -9.49 -7.56
C ASP A 80 11.99 -10.72 -6.71
N GLU A 81 12.87 -11.72 -6.67
CA GLU A 81 12.65 -12.94 -5.88
C GLU A 81 12.52 -12.65 -4.37
N ARG A 82 13.17 -11.59 -3.88
CA ARG A 82 13.09 -11.15 -2.49
C ARG A 82 11.68 -10.68 -2.15
N PHE A 83 11.02 -9.96 -3.07
CA PHE A 83 9.61 -9.59 -2.92
C PHE A 83 8.72 -10.82 -2.87
N GLN A 84 8.98 -11.80 -3.75
CA GLN A 84 8.23 -13.06 -3.75
C GLN A 84 8.38 -13.84 -2.42
N LYS A 85 9.59 -13.89 -1.85
CA LYS A 85 9.84 -14.52 -0.54
C LYS A 85 9.08 -13.80 0.58
N LEU A 86 9.14 -12.47 0.59
CA LEU A 86 8.43 -11.61 1.52
C LEU A 86 6.91 -11.80 1.45
N ARG A 87 6.33 -11.86 0.25
CA ARG A 87 4.91 -12.17 0.03
C ARG A 87 4.54 -13.54 0.60
N LYS A 88 5.34 -14.57 0.30
CA LYS A 88 5.11 -15.94 0.80
C LYS A 88 5.20 -16.06 2.32
N GLN A 89 6.09 -15.30 2.96
CA GLN A 89 6.33 -15.36 4.40
C GLN A 89 5.32 -14.54 5.21
N ASN A 90 4.94 -13.36 4.71
CA ASN A 90 4.16 -12.38 5.47
C ASN A 90 2.72 -12.23 4.96
N GLY A 91 2.38 -12.88 3.85
CA GLY A 91 1.07 -12.79 3.21
C GLY A 91 0.93 -11.58 2.28
N ASP A 92 -0.15 -11.61 1.51
CA ASP A 92 -0.42 -10.65 0.44
C ASP A 92 -0.71 -9.25 0.98
N THR A 93 -1.45 -9.13 2.07
CA THR A 93 -1.73 -7.84 2.73
C THR A 93 -0.44 -7.09 3.13
N ARG A 94 0.56 -7.79 3.67
CA ARG A 94 1.87 -7.18 4.00
C ARG A 94 2.71 -6.87 2.77
N ALA A 95 2.56 -7.64 1.70
CA ALA A 95 3.19 -7.31 0.43
C ALA A 95 2.60 -6.05 -0.22
N ILE A 96 1.32 -5.73 0.03
CA ILE A 96 0.71 -4.46 -0.41
C ILE A 96 1.33 -3.28 0.35
N ASP A 97 1.50 -3.39 1.67
CA ASP A 97 2.23 -2.39 2.46
C ASP A 97 3.64 -2.15 1.91
N ALA A 98 4.34 -3.22 1.54
CA ALA A 98 5.68 -3.16 0.97
C ALA A 98 5.75 -2.37 -0.33
N ILE A 99 4.78 -2.57 -1.23
CA ILE A 99 4.66 -1.80 -2.47
C ILE A 99 4.49 -0.31 -2.15
N TYR A 100 3.56 0.02 -1.26
CA TYR A 100 3.31 1.41 -0.86
C TYR A 100 4.53 2.06 -0.20
N LEU A 101 5.20 1.36 0.72
CA LEU A 101 6.40 1.85 1.41
C LEU A 101 7.57 2.04 0.45
N LYS A 102 7.76 1.14 -0.53
CA LYS A 102 8.77 1.31 -1.58
C LYS A 102 8.45 2.53 -2.44
N SER A 103 7.19 2.71 -2.82
CA SER A 103 6.72 3.89 -3.54
C SER A 103 6.95 5.18 -2.74
N LEU A 104 6.72 5.18 -1.43
CA LEU A 104 7.02 6.32 -0.55
C LEU A 104 8.50 6.66 -0.56
N LYS A 105 9.38 5.66 -0.43
CA LYS A 105 10.83 5.88 -0.46
C LYS A 105 11.28 6.50 -1.80
N ILE A 106 10.82 5.95 -2.92
CA ILE A 106 11.12 6.46 -4.27
C ILE A 106 10.50 7.85 -4.47
N ALA A 107 9.35 8.11 -3.87
CA ALA A 107 8.66 9.39 -3.91
C ALA A 107 9.22 10.45 -2.95
N GLU A 108 10.34 10.18 -2.26
CA GLU A 108 10.88 11.07 -1.22
C GLU A 108 9.81 11.44 -0.17
N TYR A 109 8.96 10.46 0.16
CA TYR A 109 7.83 10.58 1.08
C TYR A 109 6.74 11.58 0.65
N ASN A 110 6.69 11.95 -0.64
CA ASN A 110 5.53 12.62 -1.22
C ASN A 110 4.37 11.61 -1.39
N ILE A 111 3.35 11.73 -0.54
CA ILE A 111 2.23 10.77 -0.48
C ILE A 111 1.44 10.70 -1.79
N ALA A 112 1.07 11.85 -2.39
CA ALA A 112 0.32 11.87 -3.65
C ALA A 112 1.09 11.12 -4.75
N ARG A 113 2.40 11.40 -4.86
CA ARG A 113 3.28 10.72 -5.82
C ARG A 113 3.43 9.24 -5.50
N ALA A 114 3.56 8.86 -4.24
CA ALA A 114 3.66 7.46 -3.81
C ALA A 114 2.38 6.66 -4.10
N LEU A 115 1.21 7.24 -3.88
CA LEU A 115 -0.08 6.62 -4.22
C LEU A 115 -0.21 6.42 -5.73
N PHE A 116 0.11 7.45 -6.52
CA PHE A 116 0.12 7.33 -7.98
C PHE A 116 1.10 6.27 -8.48
N LEU A 117 2.32 6.26 -7.95
CA LEU A 117 3.33 5.26 -8.29
C LEU A 117 2.89 3.84 -7.92
N SER A 118 2.24 3.67 -6.76
CA SER A 118 1.68 2.38 -6.33
C SER A 118 0.58 1.92 -7.29
N PHE A 119 -0.35 2.81 -7.63
CA PHE A 119 -1.40 2.57 -8.62
C PHE A 119 -0.81 2.12 -9.97
N MET A 120 0.13 2.88 -10.53
CA MET A 120 0.78 2.55 -11.80
C MET A 120 1.56 1.22 -11.73
N ALA A 121 2.16 0.90 -10.59
CA ALA A 121 2.93 -0.32 -10.42
C ALA A 121 2.07 -1.59 -10.37
N VAL A 122 0.81 -1.50 -9.94
CA VAL A 122 -0.10 -2.65 -9.80
C VAL A 122 -1.05 -2.87 -10.98
N LEU A 123 -1.12 -1.95 -11.96
CA LEU A 123 -1.97 -2.10 -13.15
C LEU A 123 -1.79 -3.48 -13.81
N GLU A 124 -2.86 -4.25 -13.91
CA GLU A 124 -2.80 -5.64 -14.38
C GLU A 124 -3.18 -5.83 -15.85
N HIS A 125 -3.52 -4.73 -16.54
CA HIS A 125 -3.80 -4.72 -17.97
C HIS A 125 -2.65 -4.07 -18.75
N ARG A 126 -2.40 -4.58 -19.96
CA ARG A 126 -1.40 -4.00 -20.86
C ARG A 126 -1.93 -2.85 -21.67
N ARG A 127 -3.23 -2.89 -21.95
CA ARG A 127 -3.93 -1.96 -22.82
C ARG A 127 -5.28 -1.68 -22.19
N VAL A 128 -5.74 -0.45 -22.36
CA VAL A 128 -7.12 -0.06 -22.08
C VAL A 128 -7.76 0.36 -23.39
N ASP A 129 -8.97 -0.12 -23.63
CA ASP A 129 -9.74 0.30 -24.79
C ASP A 129 -10.52 1.56 -24.43
N ILE A 130 -10.07 2.71 -24.94
CA ILE A 130 -10.78 3.97 -24.75
C ILE A 130 -11.85 4.07 -25.85
N LYS A 131 -13.11 3.88 -25.45
CA LYS A 131 -14.26 4.18 -26.30
C LYS A 131 -14.39 5.70 -26.45
N MET A 132 -14.15 6.21 -27.66
CA MET A 132 -14.40 7.61 -28.00
C MET A 132 -15.78 7.74 -28.66
N PRO A 133 -16.54 8.81 -28.38
CA PRO A 133 -17.92 8.95 -28.88
C PRO A 133 -18.02 9.05 -30.41
N ILE A 134 -16.93 9.40 -31.12
CA ILE A 134 -16.93 9.64 -32.57
C ILE A 134 -15.97 8.69 -33.32
N VAL A 135 -15.01 8.07 -32.63
CA VAL A 135 -13.97 7.22 -33.24
C VAL A 135 -14.07 5.81 -32.65
N LYS A 136 -13.80 4.78 -33.47
CA LYS A 136 -13.66 3.39 -33.00
C LYS A 136 -12.74 3.33 -31.78
N SER A 137 -13.00 2.40 -30.86
CA SER A 137 -12.20 2.21 -29.64
C SER A 137 -10.71 2.24 -29.94
N LEU A 138 -9.99 3.11 -29.24
CA LEU A 138 -8.54 3.23 -29.35
C LEU A 138 -7.91 2.42 -28.22
N ALA A 139 -7.18 1.37 -28.58
CA ALA A 139 -6.38 0.61 -27.63
C ALA A 139 -5.15 1.43 -27.24
N VAL A 140 -5.13 1.94 -26.01
CA VAL A 140 -4.00 2.70 -25.46
C VAL A 140 -3.15 1.79 -24.60
N PRO A 141 -1.83 1.67 -24.85
CA PRO A 141 -0.95 0.88 -24.00
C PRO A 141 -0.81 1.52 -22.61
N LEU A 142 -1.09 0.76 -21.56
CA LEU A 142 -0.85 1.12 -20.15
C LEU A 142 0.59 0.77 -19.71
N THR A 143 1.26 -0.08 -20.48
CA THR A 143 2.64 -0.49 -20.23
C THR A 143 3.38 -0.75 -21.53
N PHE A 144 4.69 -0.53 -21.50
CA PHE A 144 5.64 -0.87 -22.55
C PHE A 144 6.54 -2.05 -22.16
N GLU A 145 6.16 -2.79 -21.12
CA GLU A 145 6.87 -4.01 -20.70
C GLU A 145 6.76 -5.10 -21.76
N GLU A 146 7.86 -5.82 -21.96
CA GLU A 146 7.89 -7.06 -22.75
C GLU A 146 7.01 -8.14 -22.11
N ASP A 147 6.61 -9.13 -22.90
CA ASP A 147 5.66 -10.13 -22.47
C ASP A 147 6.09 -10.91 -21.23
N SER A 148 7.32 -11.39 -21.26
CA SER A 148 7.97 -12.11 -20.17
C SER A 148 8.04 -11.28 -18.88
N ILE A 149 8.46 -10.02 -19.01
CA ILE A 149 8.62 -9.06 -17.92
C ILE A 149 7.28 -8.76 -17.25
N PHE A 150 6.26 -8.42 -18.04
CA PHE A 150 4.94 -8.12 -17.53
C PHE A 150 4.34 -9.34 -16.81
N ASN A 151 4.40 -10.52 -17.42
CA ASN A 151 3.83 -11.74 -16.82
C ASN A 151 4.54 -12.12 -15.51
N SER A 152 5.86 -11.90 -15.43
CA SER A 152 6.63 -12.08 -14.20
C SER A 152 6.14 -11.15 -13.09
N ARG A 153 5.83 -9.88 -13.41
CA ARG A 153 5.25 -8.93 -12.44
C ARG A 153 3.88 -9.38 -11.97
N ILE A 154 2.96 -9.69 -12.90
CA ILE A 154 1.58 -10.09 -12.56
C ILE A 154 1.58 -11.31 -11.64
N LYS A 155 2.40 -12.33 -11.93
CA LYS A 155 2.51 -13.53 -11.09
C LYS A 155 2.95 -13.23 -9.64
N ASN A 156 3.69 -12.15 -9.43
CA ASN A 156 4.20 -11.75 -8.13
C ASN A 156 3.32 -10.73 -7.42
N LEU A 157 2.30 -10.15 -8.07
CA LEU A 157 1.37 -9.25 -7.41
C LEU A 157 0.58 -9.97 -6.29
N PRO A 158 0.27 -9.28 -5.17
CA PRO A 158 -0.66 -9.79 -4.17
C PRO A 158 -2.02 -10.11 -4.81
N ALA A 159 -2.57 -11.31 -4.56
CA ALA A 159 -3.81 -11.79 -5.16
C ALA A 159 -4.88 -12.15 -4.11
N GLN A 160 -4.49 -12.41 -2.86
CA GLN A 160 -5.34 -12.67 -1.70
C GLN A 160 -5.54 -11.39 -0.90
N VAL A 161 -6.32 -10.47 -1.47
CA VAL A 161 -6.60 -9.17 -0.85
C VAL A 161 -7.67 -9.31 0.24
N TYR A 162 -8.67 -10.17 0.03
CA TYR A 162 -9.81 -10.33 0.93
C TYR A 162 -10.00 -11.76 1.41
N ALA A 163 -10.77 -11.93 2.49
CA ALA A 163 -11.12 -13.26 3.01
C ALA A 163 -12.02 -14.05 2.03
N ASP A 164 -12.78 -13.35 1.20
CA ASP A 164 -13.64 -13.87 0.13
C ASP A 164 -12.98 -13.83 -1.26
N THR A 165 -11.64 -13.70 -1.33
CA THR A 165 -10.88 -13.85 -2.59
C THR A 165 -11.19 -15.21 -3.23
N PRO A 166 -11.45 -15.29 -4.55
CA PRO A 166 -11.76 -16.55 -5.20
C PRO A 166 -10.49 -17.41 -5.31
N PRO A 167 -10.62 -18.74 -5.23
CA PRO A 167 -9.47 -19.61 -5.42
C PRO A 167 -8.96 -19.49 -6.86
N GLY A 168 -7.65 -19.32 -7.03
CA GLY A 168 -7.05 -19.24 -8.37
C GLY A 168 -5.78 -18.41 -8.39
N VAL A 169 -5.18 -18.32 -9.59
CA VAL A 169 -3.92 -17.61 -9.80
C VAL A 169 -4.14 -16.09 -9.95
N TYR A 170 -5.33 -15.67 -10.37
CA TYR A 170 -5.66 -14.26 -10.61
C TYR A 170 -6.30 -13.58 -9.39
N GLY A 171 -6.96 -14.33 -8.50
CA GLY A 171 -7.50 -13.82 -7.23
C GLY A 171 -8.19 -12.47 -7.35
N ASP A 172 -7.73 -11.51 -6.55
CA ASP A 172 -8.16 -10.11 -6.46
C ASP A 172 -7.03 -9.14 -6.89
N ILE A 173 -6.19 -9.51 -7.87
CA ILE A 173 -5.07 -8.66 -8.31
C ILE A 173 -5.58 -7.30 -8.84
N ASP A 174 -6.70 -7.30 -9.57
CA ASP A 174 -7.37 -6.10 -10.08
C ASP A 174 -7.86 -5.18 -8.96
N LYS A 175 -8.16 -5.70 -7.77
CA LYS A 175 -8.60 -4.88 -6.65
C LYS A 175 -7.49 -3.94 -6.15
N LEU A 176 -6.23 -4.24 -6.43
CA LEU A 176 -5.11 -3.35 -6.10
C LEU A 176 -5.15 -2.02 -6.88
N GLN A 177 -5.47 -2.07 -8.19
CA GLN A 177 -5.58 -0.85 -9.00
C GLN A 177 -6.80 -0.01 -8.59
N HIS A 178 -7.90 -0.65 -8.19
CA HIS A 178 -9.05 0.01 -7.58
C HIS A 178 -8.67 0.73 -6.28
N PHE A 179 -8.08 0.01 -5.33
CA PHE A 179 -7.67 0.57 -4.03
C PHE A 179 -6.71 1.75 -4.17
N PHE A 180 -5.58 1.57 -4.87
CA PHE A 180 -4.59 2.65 -5.00
C PHE A 180 -5.05 3.79 -5.91
N GLY A 181 -5.86 3.51 -6.93
CA GLY A 181 -6.45 4.52 -7.80
C GLY A 181 -7.40 5.44 -7.03
N SER A 182 -8.34 4.85 -6.28
CA SER A 182 -9.26 5.62 -5.42
C SER A 182 -8.53 6.37 -4.31
N ALA A 183 -7.51 5.77 -3.68
CA ALA A 183 -6.69 6.43 -2.68
C ALA A 183 -5.96 7.65 -3.24
N TYR A 184 -5.33 7.51 -4.42
CA TYR A 184 -4.66 8.61 -5.09
C TYR A 184 -5.63 9.76 -5.39
N LEU A 185 -6.80 9.47 -5.98
CA LEU A 185 -7.78 10.49 -6.29
C LEU A 185 -8.27 11.20 -5.03
N ALA A 186 -8.70 10.46 -4.01
CA ALA A 186 -9.19 11.04 -2.75
C ALA A 186 -8.13 11.95 -2.11
N PHE A 187 -6.88 11.49 -1.99
CA PHE A 187 -5.80 12.30 -1.43
C PHE A 187 -5.51 13.53 -2.29
N ALA A 188 -5.45 13.38 -3.62
CA ALA A 188 -5.05 14.44 -4.53
C ALA A 188 -6.10 15.55 -4.65
N THR A 189 -7.39 15.22 -4.63
CA THR A 189 -8.47 16.17 -4.86
C THR A 189 -8.79 17.01 -3.64
N GLU A 190 -8.55 16.46 -2.45
CA GLU A 190 -8.76 17.13 -1.16
C GLU A 190 -7.51 17.83 -0.63
N SER A 191 -6.34 17.54 -1.22
CA SER A 191 -5.09 18.22 -0.87
C SER A 191 -5.09 19.71 -1.30
N PRO A 192 -4.89 20.67 -0.38
CA PRO A 192 -5.00 22.11 -0.67
C PRO A 192 -4.11 22.63 -1.81
N GLY A 193 -2.98 21.96 -2.08
CA GLY A 193 -2.00 22.36 -3.10
C GLY A 193 -2.29 21.87 -4.53
N LEU A 194 -3.31 21.03 -4.74
CA LEU A 194 -3.63 20.44 -6.06
C LEU A 194 -4.97 20.95 -6.63
N THR A 195 -5.62 21.89 -5.95
CA THR A 195 -6.98 22.40 -6.18
C THR A 195 -7.20 23.20 -7.49
N GLY A 196 -6.17 23.38 -8.34
CA GLY A 196 -6.25 24.23 -9.53
C GLY A 196 -6.95 23.61 -10.75
N THR A 197 -7.07 22.27 -10.83
CA THR A 197 -7.61 21.55 -12.01
C THR A 197 -8.53 20.37 -11.64
N THR A 198 -9.02 20.34 -10.40
CA THR A 198 -9.61 19.13 -9.79
C THR A 198 -11.00 18.79 -10.28
N GLY A 199 -11.88 19.75 -10.58
CA GLY A 199 -13.28 19.44 -10.93
C GLY A 199 -13.44 18.44 -12.08
N THR A 200 -12.72 18.64 -13.19
CA THR A 200 -12.81 17.77 -14.39
C THR A 200 -12.02 16.47 -14.22
N LEU A 201 -10.94 16.45 -13.44
CA LEU A 201 -10.18 15.24 -13.12
C LEU A 201 -10.94 14.33 -12.13
N ILE A 202 -11.71 14.92 -11.21
CA ILE A 202 -12.63 14.22 -10.31
C ILE A 202 -13.72 13.55 -11.11
N GLU A 203 -14.45 14.30 -11.95
CA GLU A 203 -15.55 13.75 -12.73
C GLU A 203 -15.07 12.67 -13.72
N TRP A 204 -13.95 12.91 -14.41
CA TRP A 204 -13.36 11.93 -15.32
C TRP A 204 -12.80 10.70 -14.58
N GLY A 205 -12.20 10.90 -13.40
CA GLY A 205 -11.66 9.83 -12.57
C GLY A 205 -12.74 8.96 -11.93
N GLU A 206 -13.80 9.58 -11.40
CA GLU A 206 -14.97 8.86 -10.87
C GLU A 206 -15.70 8.12 -11.98
N GLU A 207 -16.01 8.76 -13.12
CA GLU A 207 -16.69 8.09 -14.24
C GLU A 207 -15.85 6.93 -14.81
N LYS A 208 -14.52 7.06 -14.94
CA LYS A 208 -13.68 6.01 -15.53
C LYS A 208 -13.18 4.95 -14.57
N LEU A 209 -13.07 5.22 -13.26
CA LEU A 209 -12.78 4.20 -12.26
C LEU A 209 -14.05 3.47 -11.78
N VAL A 210 -15.23 4.09 -11.93
CA VAL A 210 -16.54 3.47 -11.63
C VAL A 210 -17.11 2.71 -12.84
N VAL A 211 -16.64 2.94 -14.07
CA VAL A 211 -17.24 2.37 -15.29
C VAL A 211 -16.23 1.58 -16.13
N GLU A 212 -16.25 0.25 -16.04
CA GLU A 212 -16.86 -0.68 -17.02
C GLU A 212 -16.39 -2.14 -16.74
N GLY A 213 -17.25 -2.90 -16.06
CA GLY A 213 -17.08 -4.32 -15.72
C GLY A 213 -18.33 -4.76 -14.95
N ALA A 214 -18.63 -6.05 -14.83
CA ALA A 214 -19.80 -6.49 -14.04
C ALA A 214 -19.79 -5.83 -12.65
N ASP A 215 -20.98 -5.54 -12.09
CA ASP A 215 -21.12 -5.01 -10.73
C ASP A 215 -20.52 -6.01 -9.72
N ASP A 216 -19.21 -5.97 -9.50
CA ASP A 216 -18.47 -6.78 -8.54
C ASP A 216 -18.42 -6.02 -7.21
N PRO A 217 -19.12 -6.50 -6.16
CA PRO A 217 -19.11 -5.85 -4.86
C PRO A 217 -17.70 -5.66 -4.27
N ARG A 218 -16.72 -6.44 -4.72
CA ARG A 218 -15.32 -6.34 -4.27
C ARG A 218 -14.56 -5.19 -4.93
N ASP A 219 -14.93 -4.79 -6.15
CA ASP A 219 -14.42 -3.54 -6.76
C ASP A 219 -14.91 -2.34 -5.98
N GLN A 220 -16.22 -2.31 -5.67
CA GLN A 220 -16.79 -1.26 -4.83
C GLN A 220 -16.12 -1.20 -3.45
N ARG A 221 -15.88 -2.36 -2.83
CA ARG A 221 -15.16 -2.46 -1.54
C ARG A 221 -13.76 -1.88 -1.65
N ALA A 222 -12.99 -2.28 -2.67
CA ALA A 222 -11.63 -1.78 -2.90
C ALA A 222 -11.60 -0.28 -3.14
N ASN A 223 -12.53 0.25 -3.95
CA ASN A 223 -12.66 1.67 -4.21
C ASN A 223 -12.96 2.45 -2.91
N ASN A 224 -13.92 1.99 -2.12
CA ASN A 224 -14.31 2.65 -0.86
C ASN A 224 -13.16 2.64 0.17
N GLN A 225 -12.53 1.48 0.38
CA GLN A 225 -11.39 1.37 1.29
C GLN A 225 -10.20 2.21 0.83
N GLY A 226 -9.96 2.27 -0.49
CA GLY A 226 -8.95 3.13 -1.08
C GLY A 226 -9.25 4.61 -0.82
N LYS A 227 -10.49 5.04 -1.05
CA LYS A 227 -10.94 6.41 -0.76
C LYS A 227 -10.72 6.77 0.71
N ASP A 228 -11.16 5.92 1.63
CA ASP A 228 -11.03 6.14 3.08
C ASP A 228 -9.55 6.25 3.48
N PHE A 229 -8.69 5.35 2.96
CA PHE A 229 -7.24 5.41 3.17
C PHE A 229 -6.63 6.71 2.64
N GLY A 230 -6.98 7.11 1.42
CA GLY A 230 -6.50 8.35 0.80
C GLY A 230 -6.91 9.60 1.58
N HIS A 231 -8.16 9.67 2.04
CA HIS A 231 -8.66 10.76 2.87
C HIS A 231 -7.90 10.83 4.21
N ASP A 232 -7.79 9.71 4.92
CA ASP A 232 -7.21 9.71 6.26
C ASP A 232 -5.70 9.98 6.27
N LEU A 233 -5.00 9.70 5.17
CA LEU A 233 -3.60 10.11 4.96
C LEU A 233 -3.38 11.64 4.99
N LEU A 234 -4.42 12.45 4.80
CA LEU A 234 -4.33 13.92 4.97
C LEU A 234 -4.03 14.30 6.43
N VAL A 235 -4.45 13.46 7.38
CA VAL A 235 -4.29 13.67 8.83
C VAL A 235 -3.21 12.76 9.39
N VAL A 236 -3.24 11.46 9.07
CA VAL A 236 -2.35 10.43 9.64
C VAL A 236 -1.45 9.85 8.55
N LYS A 237 -0.27 10.45 8.37
CA LYS A 237 0.68 10.11 7.28
C LYS A 237 1.39 8.76 7.43
N THR A 238 1.16 8.05 8.53
CA THR A 238 1.82 6.77 8.85
C THR A 238 0.90 5.57 8.63
N LEU A 239 -0.31 5.77 8.11
CA LEU A 239 -1.23 4.69 7.78
C LEU A 239 -0.65 3.79 6.70
N LEU A 240 -0.99 2.51 6.78
CA LEU A 240 -0.62 1.49 5.81
C LEU A 240 -1.87 0.97 5.08
N PRO A 241 -1.76 0.52 3.82
CA PRO A 241 -2.86 -0.10 3.09
C PRO A 241 -3.55 -1.24 3.88
N SER A 242 -2.75 -2.03 4.60
CA SER A 242 -3.25 -3.13 5.43
C SER A 242 -4.22 -2.70 6.54
N ASP A 243 -4.16 -1.45 6.99
CA ASP A 243 -5.09 -0.92 8.01
C ASP A 243 -6.54 -0.85 7.48
N TYR A 244 -6.71 -0.80 6.15
CA TYR A 244 -8.02 -0.70 5.49
C TYR A 244 -8.45 -2.01 4.83
N LEU A 245 -7.50 -2.80 4.33
CA LEU A 245 -7.77 -4.05 3.60
C LEU A 245 -8.15 -5.22 4.52
N THR A 246 -8.08 -5.06 5.85
CA THR A 246 -8.53 -6.10 6.78
C THR A 246 -10.06 -6.23 6.83
N PHE A 247 -10.55 -7.44 6.60
CA PHE A 247 -11.94 -7.80 6.82
C PHE A 247 -12.27 -7.79 8.32
N VAL A 248 -13.14 -6.88 8.76
CA VAL A 248 -13.98 -7.09 9.94
C VAL A 248 -15.35 -7.48 9.42
N PRO A 249 -15.82 -8.73 9.61
CA PRO A 249 -17.21 -9.05 9.29
C PRO A 249 -18.11 -8.12 10.09
N GLU A 250 -18.97 -7.37 9.39
CA GLU A 250 -20.09 -6.66 10.00
C GLU A 250 -20.93 -7.69 10.76
N GLY A 251 -20.78 -7.69 12.09
CA GLY A 251 -21.24 -8.78 12.97
C GLY A 251 -20.44 -8.91 14.26
N ARG A 252 -19.27 -8.26 14.38
CA ARG A 252 -18.49 -8.17 15.64
C ARG A 252 -18.13 -6.76 16.09
N ARG A 253 -18.85 -5.74 15.67
CA ARG A 253 -18.93 -4.51 16.48
C ARG A 253 -20.00 -4.76 17.54
N GLY A 254 -19.57 -5.37 18.65
CA GLY A 254 -20.38 -5.35 19.87
C GLY A 254 -20.62 -3.90 20.30
N PRO A 255 -21.69 -3.63 21.06
CA PRO A 255 -22.07 -2.29 21.49
C PRO A 255 -20.95 -1.55 22.23
#